data_AF-A0A850Y3E0-F1
#
_entry.id   AF-A0A850Y3E0-F1
#
_cell.length_a   1.000
_cell.length_b   1.000
_cell.length_c   1.000
_cell.angle_alpha   90.00
_cell.angle_beta   90.00
_cell.angle_gamma   90.00
#
_symmetry.space_group_name_H-M   'P 1'
#
loop_
_entity.id
_entity.type
_entity.pdbx_description
1 polymer ?
#
loop_
_entity_poly.entity_id
_entity_poly.type
_entity_poly.pdbx_seq_one_letter_code
_entity_poly.pdbx_strand_id
1 'polypeptide(L)'
;IQELLRVMRTIDDRIVHELNTTIPTASFVGKVDPGQTCKELYESLMDAHTSRERIIKNCISQTSTVVKTLKEEREKAHEDAALLKQLRKEQTKLKLMQSELNVEEVVNDRSWKVLS
;
A
#
# COMPACT_ATOMS: atom_id res chain seq x y z
N ILE A 1 2.23 7.87 6.68
CA ILE A 1 2.18 6.69 5.77
C ILE A 1 0.77 6.30 5.42
N GLN A 2 -0.17 6.22 6.37
CA GLN A 2 -1.56 5.88 6.07
C GLN A 2 -2.20 6.81 5.03
N GLU A 3 -2.00 8.14 5.14
CA GLU A 3 -2.51 9.08 4.13
C GLU A 3 -1.85 8.89 2.76
N LEU A 4 -0.55 8.59 2.73
CA LEU A 4 0.15 8.27 1.49
C LEU A 4 -0.43 7.00 0.84
N LEU A 5 -0.61 5.94 1.64
CA LEU A 5 -1.20 4.68 1.16
C LEU A 5 -2.64 4.87 0.68
N ARG A 6 -3.41 5.72 1.35
CA ARG A 6 -4.76 6.11 0.90
C ARG A 6 -4.72 6.74 -0.49
N VAL A 7 -3.87 7.72 -0.71
CA VAL A 7 -3.72 8.36 -2.04
C VAL A 7 -3.28 7.33 -3.09
N MET A 8 -2.31 6.47 -2.75
CA MET A 8 -1.82 5.44 -3.67
C MET A 8 -2.87 4.38 -4.03
N ARG A 9 -3.90 4.16 -3.20
CA ARG A 9 -5.01 3.20 -3.43
C ARG A 9 -6.16 3.76 -4.28
N THR A 10 -6.07 5.03 -4.71
CA THR A 10 -7.11 5.65 -5.54
C THR A 10 -7.37 4.90 -6.85
N ILE A 11 -6.33 4.26 -7.42
CA ILE A 11 -6.47 3.43 -8.61
C ILE A 11 -7.40 2.24 -8.36
N ASP A 12 -7.25 1.54 -7.23
CA ASP A 12 -8.08 0.40 -6.83
C ASP A 12 -9.55 0.79 -6.62
N ASP A 13 -9.78 1.90 -5.93
CA ASP A 13 -11.13 2.43 -5.67
C ASP A 13 -11.88 2.79 -6.96
N ARG A 14 -11.15 3.05 -8.05
CA ARG A 14 -11.69 3.50 -9.33
C ARG A 14 -11.71 2.43 -10.40
N ILE A 15 -11.16 1.22 -10.19
CA ILE A 15 -11.08 0.16 -11.21
C ILE A 15 -12.45 -0.08 -11.86
N VAL A 16 -13.51 -0.26 -11.07
CA VAL A 16 -14.87 -0.50 -11.61
C VAL A 16 -15.35 0.68 -12.45
N HIS A 17 -15.08 1.91 -12.02
CA HIS A 17 -15.47 3.10 -12.77
C HIS A 17 -14.70 3.18 -14.08
N GLU A 18 -13.37 3.01 -14.05
CA GLU A 18 -12.53 3.05 -15.24
C GLU A 18 -12.96 1.98 -16.24
N LEU A 19 -13.17 0.74 -15.80
CA LEU A 19 -13.67 -0.36 -16.63
C LEU A 19 -15.05 -0.06 -17.26
N ASN A 20 -15.96 0.53 -16.50
CA ASN A 20 -17.28 0.92 -17.01
C ASN A 20 -17.19 2.06 -18.03
N THR A 21 -16.22 2.96 -17.88
CA THR A 21 -16.00 4.08 -18.82
C THR A 21 -15.17 3.71 -20.05
N THR A 22 -14.44 2.59 -20.03
CA THR A 22 -13.72 2.05 -21.20
C THR A 22 -14.64 1.56 -22.31
N ILE A 23 -15.91 1.26 -22.02
CA ILE A 23 -16.90 0.93 -23.06
C ILE A 23 -17.45 2.26 -23.60
N PRO A 24 -17.08 2.68 -24.82
CA PRO A 24 -17.56 3.94 -25.35
C PRO A 24 -19.07 3.85 -25.55
N THR A 25 -19.83 4.81 -25.02
CA THR A 25 -21.20 5.07 -25.49
C THR A 25 -21.18 5.26 -27.01
N ALA A 26 -22.28 4.94 -27.71
CA ALA A 26 -22.37 4.92 -29.18
C ALA A 26 -21.78 6.16 -29.91
N SER A 27 -21.70 7.30 -29.23
CA SER A 27 -21.09 8.56 -29.68
C SER A 27 -19.55 8.61 -29.68
N PHE A 28 -18.84 7.65 -29.08
CA PHE A 28 -17.36 7.60 -28.97
C PHE A 28 -16.73 6.39 -29.65
N VAL A 29 -17.52 5.59 -30.37
CA VAL A 29 -17.06 4.44 -31.17
C VAL A 29 -16.01 4.93 -32.17
N GLY A 30 -14.78 4.39 -32.09
CA GLY A 30 -13.67 4.69 -32.99
C GLY A 30 -12.58 5.63 -32.44
N LYS A 31 -12.70 6.16 -31.21
CA LYS A 31 -11.66 7.01 -30.58
C LYS A 31 -10.83 6.34 -29.48
N VAL A 32 -11.31 5.21 -28.95
CA VAL A 32 -10.67 4.47 -27.85
C VAL A 32 -10.67 3.00 -28.24
N ASP A 33 -9.51 2.36 -28.16
CA ASP A 33 -9.37 0.90 -28.27
C ASP A 33 -9.56 0.29 -26.87
N PRO A 34 -10.69 -0.38 -26.60
CA PRO A 34 -10.97 -0.95 -25.29
C PRO A 34 -9.92 -1.98 -24.85
N GLY A 35 -9.32 -2.71 -25.80
CA GLY A 35 -8.28 -3.70 -25.50
C GLY A 35 -7.00 -3.04 -25.02
N GLN A 36 -6.57 -1.97 -25.71
CA GLN A 36 -5.39 -1.20 -25.31
C GLN A 36 -5.60 -0.50 -23.96
N THR A 37 -6.76 0.12 -23.72
CA THR A 37 -7.02 0.80 -22.44
C THR A 37 -7.13 -0.19 -21.27
N CYS A 38 -7.74 -1.37 -21.48
CA CYS A 38 -7.77 -2.42 -20.46
C CYS A 38 -6.35 -2.91 -20.11
N LYS A 39 -5.49 -3.06 -21.13
CA LYS A 39 -4.08 -3.42 -20.93
C LYS A 39 -3.32 -2.35 -20.13
N GLU A 40 -3.48 -1.08 -20.46
CA GLU A 40 -2.84 0.04 -19.74
C GLU A 40 -3.29 0.12 -18.28
N LEU A 41 -4.58 -0.10 -18.02
CA LEU A 41 -5.13 -0.19 -16.67
C LEU A 41 -4.53 -1.37 -15.89
N TYR A 42 -4.44 -2.54 -16.53
CA TYR A 42 -3.82 -3.74 -15.93
C TYR A 42 -2.37 -3.49 -15.54
N GLU A 43 -1.56 -2.93 -16.45
CA GLU A 43 -0.15 -2.62 -16.21
C GLU A 43 0.01 -1.57 -15.09
N SER A 44 -0.79 -0.50 -15.14
CA SER A 44 -0.79 0.55 -14.11
C SER A 44 -1.14 0.01 -12.72
N LEU A 45 -2.11 -0.90 -12.65
CA LEU A 45 -2.52 -1.54 -11.40
C LEU A 45 -1.42 -2.46 -10.85
N MET A 46 -0.81 -3.26 -11.72
CA MET A 46 0.31 -4.13 -11.35
C MET A 46 1.50 -3.34 -10.78
N ASP A 47 1.85 -2.23 -11.43
CA ASP A 47 2.91 -1.33 -10.99
C ASP A 47 2.57 -0.66 -9.67
N ALA A 48 1.31 -0.24 -9.48
CA ALA A 48 0.84 0.34 -8.24
C ALA A 48 0.96 -0.63 -7.06
N HIS A 49 0.51 -1.88 -7.22
CA HIS A 49 0.65 -2.93 -6.21
C HIS A 49 2.11 -3.21 -5.87
N THR A 50 2.94 -3.46 -6.89
CA THR A 50 4.38 -3.71 -6.73
C THR A 50 5.06 -2.57 -5.99
N SER A 51 4.69 -1.33 -6.32
CA SER A 51 5.27 -0.15 -5.70
C SER A 51 4.84 0.05 -4.26
N ARG A 52 3.54 -0.11 -3.96
CA ARG A 52 3.02 -0.03 -2.58
C ARG A 52 3.61 -1.11 -1.69
N GLU A 53 3.64 -2.36 -2.14
CA GLU A 53 4.19 -3.48 -1.37
C GLU A 53 5.66 -3.23 -1.01
N ARG A 54 6.47 -2.80 -1.99
CA ARG A 54 7.88 -2.43 -1.77
C ARG A 54 8.02 -1.31 -0.74
N ILE A 55 7.20 -0.26 -0.82
CA ILE A 55 7.24 0.86 0.13
C ILE A 55 6.88 0.37 1.54
N ILE A 56 5.81 -0.41 1.70
CA ILE A 56 5.37 -0.96 2.98
C ILE A 56 6.48 -1.82 3.60
N LYS A 57 7.07 -2.75 2.82
CA LYS A 57 8.18 -3.60 3.26
C LYS A 57 9.40 -2.80 3.70
N ASN A 58 9.76 -1.75 2.95
CA ASN A 58 10.86 -0.86 3.32
C ASN A 58 10.59 -0.14 4.65
N CYS A 59 9.38 0.37 4.86
CA CYS A 59 9.01 1.02 6.11
C CYS A 59 9.00 0.06 7.30
N ILE A 60 8.55 -1.19 7.12
CA ILE A 60 8.64 -2.25 8.13
C ILE A 60 10.11 -2.51 8.48
N SER A 61 10.97 -2.69 7.47
CA SER A 61 12.41 -2.95 7.68
C SER A 61 13.08 -1.83 8.46
N GLN A 62 12.89 -0.58 8.04
CA GLN A 62 13.45 0.59 8.73
C GLN A 62 12.96 0.71 10.17
N THR A 63 11.65 0.55 10.40
CA THR A 63 11.07 0.67 11.75
C THR A 63 11.48 -0.50 12.64
N SER A 64 11.64 -1.70 12.08
CA SER A 64 12.16 -2.88 12.79
C SER A 64 13.60 -2.64 13.29
N THR A 65 14.46 -2.06 12.44
CA THR A 65 15.82 -1.66 12.83
C THR A 65 15.79 -0.66 13.98
N VAL A 66 14.95 0.37 13.91
CA VAL A 66 14.80 1.35 15.01
C VAL A 66 14.33 0.69 16.30
N VAL A 67 13.33 -0.19 16.24
CA VAL A 67 12.84 -0.94 17.42
C VAL A 67 13.94 -1.82 18.00
N LYS A 68 14.75 -2.46 17.16
CA LYS A 68 15.89 -3.28 17.61
C LYS A 68 16.92 -2.43 18.37
N THR A 69 17.34 -1.31 17.79
CA THR A 69 18.29 -0.38 18.44
C THR A 69 17.75 0.13 19.78
N LEU A 70 16.49 0.58 19.83
CA LEU A 70 15.87 1.07 21.07
C LEU A 70 15.74 -0.03 22.15
N LYS A 71 15.59 -1.29 21.77
CA LYS A 71 15.61 -2.42 22.72
C LYS A 71 17.01 -2.60 23.31
N GLU A 72 18.04 -2.61 22.47
CA GLU A 72 19.44 -2.75 22.89
C GLU A 72 19.90 -1.59 23.79
N GLU A 73 19.45 -0.36 23.51
CA GLU A 73 19.70 0.81 24.38
C GLU A 73 18.99 0.66 25.72
N ARG A 74 17.75 0.15 25.72
CA ARG A 74 16.96 -0.02 26.94
C ARG A 74 17.52 -1.09 27.87
N GLU A 75 18.18 -2.11 27.32
CA GLU A 75 18.91 -3.10 28.10
C GLU A 75 20.10 -2.48 28.85
N LYS A 76 20.65 -1.37 28.37
CA LYS A 76 21.75 -0.64 29.02
C LYS A 76 21.25 0.43 30.00
N ALA A 77 20.01 0.89 29.85
CA ALA A 77 19.40 1.96 30.63
C ALA A 77 17.97 1.59 31.08
N HIS A 78 17.84 0.62 31.98
CA HIS A 78 16.55 0.01 32.35
C HIS A 78 15.50 0.97 32.94
N GLU A 79 15.95 2.01 33.65
CA GLU A 79 15.08 2.98 34.35
C GLU A 79 14.71 4.21 33.50
N ASP A 80 15.20 4.30 32.25
CA ASP A 80 14.86 5.42 31.38
C ASP A 80 13.40 5.29 30.87
N ALA A 81 12.53 6.11 31.47
CA ALA A 81 11.12 6.21 31.14
C ALA A 81 10.87 6.87 29.77
N ALA A 82 11.75 7.78 29.32
CA ALA A 82 11.65 8.39 28.00
C ALA A 82 11.96 7.36 26.91
N LEU A 83 12.99 6.55 27.13
CA LEU A 83 13.35 5.43 26.25
C LEU A 83 12.24 4.37 26.18
N LEU A 84 11.54 4.09 27.29
CA LEU A 84 10.37 3.20 27.29
C LEU A 84 9.26 3.72 26.38
N LYS A 85 8.96 5.01 26.52
CA LYS A 85 7.89 5.66 25.77
C LYS A 85 8.20 5.67 24.27
N GLN A 86 9.44 5.96 23.91
CA GLN A 86 9.89 5.93 22.52
C GLN A 86 9.84 4.51 21.94
N LEU A 87 10.33 3.51 22.67
CA LEU A 87 10.26 2.11 22.24
C LEU A 87 8.82 1.66 22.00
N ARG A 88 7.88 1.97 22.91
CA ARG A 88 6.46 1.63 22.75
C ARG A 88 5.85 2.31 21.53
N LYS A 89 6.21 3.57 21.26
CA LYS A 89 5.74 4.32 20.08
C LYS A 89 6.19 3.65 18.78
N GLU A 90 7.47 3.32 18.65
CA GLU A 90 7.98 2.67 17.44
C GLU A 90 7.48 1.23 17.29
N GLN A 91 7.24 0.50 18.39
CA GLN A 91 6.57 -0.81 18.35
C GLN A 91 5.13 -0.73 17.83
N THR A 92 4.34 0.25 18.29
CA THR A 92 2.98 0.46 17.77
C THR A 92 3.00 0.82 16.29
N LYS A 93 3.94 1.67 15.88
CA LYS A 93 4.14 2.03 14.47
C LYS A 93 4.53 0.82 13.62
N LEU A 94 5.42 -0.05 14.11
CA LEU A 94 5.80 -1.29 13.42
C LEU A 94 4.58 -2.20 13.21
N LYS A 95 3.76 -2.42 14.26
CA LYS A 95 2.53 -3.20 14.16
C LYS A 95 1.56 -2.62 13.12
N LEU A 96 1.42 -1.30 13.11
CA LEU A 96 0.59 -0.62 12.11
C LEU A 96 1.10 -0.89 10.69
N MET A 97 2.41 -0.74 10.44
CA MET A 97 2.99 -0.99 9.12
C MET A 97 2.85 -2.46 8.69
N GLN A 98 2.97 -3.41 9.62
CA GLN A 98 2.70 -4.82 9.36
C GLN A 98 1.24 -5.06 8.98
N SER A 99 0.29 -4.37 9.64
CA SER A 99 -1.13 -4.47 9.27
C SER A 99 -1.42 -3.91 7.87
N GLU A 100 -0.70 -2.86 7.44
CA GLU A 100 -0.84 -2.33 6.08
C GLU A 100 -0.40 -3.32 5.01
N LEU A 101 0.53 -4.24 5.32
CA LEU A 101 0.92 -5.30 4.39
C LEU A 101 -0.24 -6.29 4.17
N ASN A 102 -0.95 -6.66 5.24
CA ASN A 102 -2.14 -7.51 5.15
C ASN A 102 -3.27 -6.81 4.39
N VAL A 103 -3.42 -5.48 4.57
CA VAL A 103 -4.38 -4.69 3.81
C VAL A 103 -4.03 -4.69 2.33
N GLU A 104 -2.75 -4.53 1.97
CA GLU A 104 -2.31 -4.57 0.57
C GLU A 104 -2.61 -5.91 -0.09
N GLU A 105 -2.43 -7.03 0.61
CA GLU A 105 -2.81 -8.36 0.12
C GLU A 105 -4.31 -8.45 -0.22
N VAL A 106 -5.18 -7.97 0.68
CA VAL A 106 -6.63 -7.96 0.47
C VAL A 106 -7.03 -7.03 -0.67
N VAL A 107 -6.42 -5.85 -0.77
CA VAL A 107 -6.69 -4.90 -1.86
C VAL A 107 -6.29 -5.53 -3.19
N ASN A 108 -5.10 -6.11 -3.28
CA ASN A 108 -4.60 -6.82 -4.45
C ASN A 108 -5.55 -7.95 -4.90
N ASP A 109 -5.95 -8.85 -3.99
CA ASP A 109 -6.90 -9.93 -4.29
C ASP A 109 -8.25 -9.40 -4.82
N ARG A 110 -8.78 -8.32 -4.24
CA ARG A 110 -10.04 -7.72 -4.68
C ARG A 110 -9.91 -7.05 -6.05
N SER A 111 -8.84 -6.30 -6.27
CA SER A 111 -8.58 -5.61 -7.53
C SER A 111 -8.44 -6.60 -8.69
N TRP A 112 -7.73 -7.71 -8.48
CA TRP A 112 -7.58 -8.74 -9.52
C TRP A 112 -8.87 -9.49 -9.86
N LYS A 113 -9.74 -9.73 -8.87
CA LYS A 113 -11.05 -10.34 -9.11
C LYS A 113 -11.95 -9.53 -10.03
N VAL A 114 -11.72 -8.22 -10.15
CA VAL A 114 -12.48 -7.35 -11.06
C VAL A 114 -11.94 -7.44 -12.49
N LEU A 115 -10.65 -7.79 -12.65
CA LEU A 115 -9.98 -7.90 -13.96
C LEU A 115 -9.92 -9.34 -14.50
N SER A 116 -10.29 -10.34 -13.71
CA SER A 116 -10.36 -11.78 -14.08
C SER A 116 -11.74 -12.19 -14.57
#